data_AF-A0A3A4KBD1-F1
#
_entry.id   AF-A0A3A4KBD1-F1
#
_cell.length_a   1.000
_cell.length_b   1.000
_cell.length_c   1.000
_cell.angle_alpha   90.00
_cell.angle_beta   90.00
_cell.angle_gamma   90.00
#
_symmetry.space_group_name_H-M   'P 1'
#
loop_
_entity.id
_entity.type
_entity.pdbx_description
1 polymer ?
#
loop_
_entity_poly.entity_id
_entity_poly.type
_entity_poly.pdbx_seq_one_letter_code
_entity_poly.pdbx_strand_id
1 'polypeptide(L)'
;MIVWEGVTNYLTAQAVDRTLAALRDVAGSGSRLVFTYVHAGVIDGTATFPEARRWAGGVARVGEPWTFGLRPEELGEFLGERGYEPVWEESTAAAGRRYFGARGRKDRASDLYRVALACLG
;
A
#
# COMPACT_ATOMS: atom_id res chain seq x y z
N MET A 1 -6.48 -12.83 10.20
CA MET A 1 -5.81 -11.59 9.73
C MET A 1 -4.83 -11.98 8.65
N ILE A 2 -4.86 -11.30 7.51
CA ILE A 2 -3.97 -11.50 6.37
C ILE A 2 -3.06 -10.28 6.27
N VAL A 3 -1.78 -10.52 6.00
CA VAL A 3 -0.78 -9.46 5.80
C VAL A 3 -0.27 -9.56 4.37
N TRP A 4 -0.36 -8.47 3.62
CA TRP A 4 0.12 -8.36 2.25
C TRP A 4 1.03 -7.14 2.10
N GLU A 5 2.25 -7.29 2.63
CA GLU A 5 3.23 -6.22 2.77
C GLU A 5 4.31 -6.32 1.68
N GLY A 6 4.66 -5.19 1.06
CA GLY A 6 5.79 -5.10 0.13
C GLY A 6 5.57 -5.80 -1.21
N VAL A 7 4.33 -6.15 -1.57
CA VAL A 7 4.07 -6.94 -2.79
C VAL A 7 3.27 -6.19 -3.85
N THR A 8 2.20 -5.47 -3.45
CA THR A 8 1.25 -4.84 -4.39
C THR A 8 1.93 -4.02 -5.47
N ASN A 9 3.01 -3.31 -5.12
CA ASN A 9 3.72 -2.37 -5.98
C ASN A 9 4.34 -3.02 -7.23
N TYR A 10 4.57 -4.33 -7.20
CA TYR A 10 5.23 -5.09 -8.27
C TYR A 10 4.25 -5.92 -9.11
N LEU A 11 2.96 -5.83 -8.80
CA LEU A 11 1.91 -6.55 -9.49
C LEU A 11 1.27 -5.68 -10.56
N THR A 12 0.64 -6.31 -11.54
CA THR A 12 -0.31 -5.61 -12.41
C THR A 12 -1.61 -5.37 -11.67
N ALA A 13 -2.41 -4.37 -12.09
CA ALA A 13 -3.74 -4.15 -11.52
C ALA A 13 -4.61 -5.43 -11.56
N GLN A 14 -4.57 -6.18 -12.66
CA GLN A 14 -5.28 -7.47 -12.78
C GLN A 14 -4.77 -8.51 -11.77
N ALA A 15 -3.47 -8.57 -11.48
CA ALA A 15 -2.93 -9.47 -10.48
C ALA A 15 -3.38 -9.05 -9.08
N VAL A 16 -3.42 -7.74 -8.78
CA VAL A 16 -3.97 -7.22 -7.52
C VAL A 16 -5.43 -7.62 -7.35
N ASP A 17 -6.26 -7.44 -8.38
CA ASP A 17 -7.68 -7.80 -8.36
C ASP A 17 -7.89 -9.29 -8.12
N ARG A 18 -7.12 -10.13 -8.81
CA ARG A 18 -7.18 -11.59 -8.61
C ARG A 18 -6.72 -12.01 -7.23
N THR A 19 -5.68 -11.37 -6.67
CA THR A 19 -5.24 -11.66 -5.31
C THR A 19 -6.32 -11.27 -4.30
N LEU A 20 -6.92 -10.09 -4.44
CA LEU A 20 -8.01 -9.66 -3.57
C LEU A 20 -9.21 -10.61 -3.66
N ALA A 21 -9.62 -11.01 -4.87
CA ALA A 21 -10.68 -12.01 -5.04
C ALA A 21 -10.33 -13.35 -4.37
N ALA A 22 -9.13 -13.89 -4.60
CA ALA A 22 -8.69 -15.14 -4.00
C ALA A 22 -8.64 -15.06 -2.46
N LEU A 23 -8.20 -13.92 -1.90
CA LEU A 23 -8.19 -13.69 -0.45
C LEU A 23 -9.60 -13.68 0.14
N ARG A 24 -10.61 -13.20 -0.60
CA ARG A 24 -12.01 -13.28 -0.18
C ARG A 24 -12.53 -14.71 -0.17
N ASP A 25 -12.17 -15.51 -1.16
CA ASP A 25 -12.65 -16.88 -1.26
C ASP A 25 -12.09 -17.77 -0.14
N VAL A 26 -10.86 -17.51 0.32
CA VAL A 26 -10.22 -18.30 1.37
C VAL A 26 -10.45 -17.75 2.78
N ALA A 27 -10.88 -16.50 2.92
CA ALA A 27 -11.10 -15.87 4.22
C ALA A 27 -12.60 -15.71 4.49
N GLY A 28 -13.05 -16.05 5.71
CA GLY A 28 -14.45 -15.81 6.09
C GLY A 28 -14.74 -14.31 6.30
N SER A 29 -16.02 -13.91 6.19
CA SER A 29 -16.49 -12.55 6.52
C SER A 29 -16.00 -12.08 7.89
N GLY A 30 -15.71 -10.79 8.01
CA GLY A 30 -15.09 -10.20 9.19
C GLY A 30 -13.56 -10.40 9.27
N SER A 31 -12.95 -11.12 8.31
CA SER A 31 -11.49 -11.24 8.22
C SER A 31 -10.85 -9.89 7.91
N ARG A 32 -9.71 -9.62 8.54
CA ARG A 32 -8.93 -8.40 8.31
C ARG A 32 -7.81 -8.61 7.32
N LEU A 33 -7.64 -7.68 6.38
CA LEU A 33 -6.51 -7.57 5.47
C LEU A 33 -5.75 -6.29 5.78
N VAL A 34 -4.47 -6.41 6.12
CA VAL A 34 -3.53 -5.28 6.14
C VAL A 34 -2.60 -5.40 4.95
N PHE A 35 -2.43 -4.32 4.21
CA PHE A 35 -1.57 -4.29 3.05
C PHE A 35 -0.86 -2.95 2.91
N THR A 36 0.22 -2.94 2.14
CA THR A 36 0.97 -1.73 1.82
C THR A 36 0.85 -1.41 0.35
N TYR A 37 0.99 -0.14 -0.01
CA TYR A 37 1.05 0.30 -1.41
C TYR A 37 1.89 1.57 -1.54
N VAL A 38 2.41 1.82 -2.75
CA VAL A 38 3.01 3.11 -3.13
C VAL A 38 1.94 4.04 -3.69
N HIS A 39 2.09 5.34 -3.44
CA HIS A 39 1.21 6.35 -4.00
C HIS A 39 1.25 6.32 -5.54
N ALA A 40 0.12 6.10 -6.21
CA ALA A 40 0.04 5.94 -7.67
C ALA A 40 0.74 7.08 -8.45
N GLY A 41 0.65 8.30 -7.91
CA GLY A 41 1.30 9.50 -8.44
C GLY A 41 2.82 9.38 -8.68
N VAL A 42 3.52 8.48 -7.99
CA VAL A 42 4.96 8.25 -8.25
C VAL A 42 5.21 7.47 -9.55
N ILE A 43 4.25 6.65 -9.96
CA ILE A 43 4.34 5.79 -11.15
C ILE A 43 3.92 6.58 -12.39
N ASP A 44 2.81 7.32 -12.31
CA ASP A 44 2.29 8.12 -13.44
C ASP A 44 2.96 9.50 -13.56
N GLY A 45 3.80 9.89 -12.60
CA GLY A 45 4.53 11.16 -12.60
C GLY A 45 3.73 12.38 -12.14
N THR A 46 2.49 12.20 -11.68
CA THR A 46 1.65 13.30 -11.17
C THR A 46 2.00 13.74 -9.74
N ALA A 47 2.81 12.96 -9.00
CA ALA A 47 3.28 13.30 -7.68
C ALA A 47 4.78 13.05 -7.53
N THR A 48 5.47 13.95 -6.83
CA THR A 48 6.91 13.85 -6.56
C THR A 48 7.18 13.61 -5.09
N PHE A 49 8.04 12.64 -4.79
CA PHE A 49 8.50 12.36 -3.42
C PHE A 49 10.03 12.40 -3.38
N PRO A 50 10.66 12.94 -2.32
CA PRO A 50 12.12 13.11 -2.25
C PRO A 50 12.91 11.82 -2.51
N GLU A 51 12.41 10.70 -1.98
CA GLU A 51 13.03 9.39 -2.06
C GLU A 51 12.64 8.59 -3.31
N ALA A 52 11.59 9.00 -4.03
CA ALA A 52 10.98 8.25 -5.14
C ALA A 52 12.01 7.79 -6.17
N ARG A 53 12.82 8.73 -6.70
CA ARG A 53 13.81 8.43 -7.74
C ARG A 53 14.81 7.38 -7.28
N ARG A 54 15.29 7.48 -6.04
CA ARG A 54 16.26 6.54 -5.47
C ARG A 54 15.64 5.16 -5.29
N TRP A 55 14.43 5.10 -4.75
CA TRP A 55 13.73 3.84 -4.46
C TRP A 55 13.26 3.13 -5.73
N ALA A 56 12.52 3.83 -6.60
CA ALA A 56 12.07 3.31 -7.89
C ALA A 56 13.24 2.82 -8.75
N GLY A 57 14.34 3.59 -8.80
CA GLY A 57 15.56 3.16 -9.48
C GLY A 57 16.24 1.96 -8.82
N GLY A 58 16.15 1.82 -7.50
CA GLY A 58 16.67 0.67 -6.76
C GLY A 58 15.97 -0.64 -7.14
N VAL A 59 14.64 -0.64 -7.04
CA VAL A 59 13.82 -1.83 -7.34
C VAL A 59 13.84 -2.18 -8.84
N ALA A 60 13.83 -1.18 -9.72
CA ALA A 60 13.93 -1.42 -11.16
C ALA A 60 15.26 -2.09 -11.56
N ARG A 61 16.38 -1.75 -10.90
CA ARG A 61 17.69 -2.36 -11.19
C ARG A 61 17.75 -3.85 -10.84
N VAL A 62 16.93 -4.31 -9.89
CA VAL A 62 16.84 -5.73 -9.53
C VAL A 62 15.73 -6.46 -10.28
N GLY A 63 15.12 -5.82 -11.29
CA GLY A 63 14.08 -6.43 -12.13
C GLY A 63 12.66 -6.28 -11.58
N GLU A 64 12.47 -5.44 -10.56
CA GLU A 64 11.18 -5.24 -9.87
C GLU A 64 10.71 -3.78 -10.01
N PRO A 65 10.46 -3.27 -11.23
CA PRO A 65 9.91 -1.92 -11.37
C PRO A 65 8.53 -1.84 -10.70
N TRP A 66 8.20 -0.70 -10.11
CA TRP A 66 6.84 -0.49 -9.62
C TRP A 66 5.85 -0.37 -10.78
N THR A 67 4.81 -1.19 -10.76
CA THR A 67 3.79 -1.30 -11.80
C THR A 67 2.39 -0.98 -11.29
N PHE A 68 2.21 -0.90 -9.97
CA PHE A 68 0.92 -0.60 -9.36
C PHE A 68 1.08 0.30 -8.14
N GLY A 69 0.10 1.16 -7.94
CA GLY A 69 -0.03 2.02 -6.77
C GLY A 69 -1.48 2.48 -6.64
N LEU A 70 -1.81 3.08 -5.51
CA LEU A 70 -3.15 3.63 -5.26
C LEU A 70 -3.04 5.07 -4.81
N ARG A 71 -4.10 5.86 -5.04
CA ARG A 71 -4.27 7.14 -4.39
C ARG A 71 -5.09 6.94 -3.10
N PRO A 72 -4.71 7.55 -1.97
CA PRO A 72 -5.44 7.40 -0.71
C PRO A 72 -6.93 7.76 -0.83
N GLU A 73 -7.24 8.77 -1.65
CA GLU A 73 -8.60 9.22 -1.93
C GLU A 73 -9.45 8.21 -2.73
N GLU A 74 -8.81 7.33 -3.51
CA GLU A 74 -9.47 6.30 -4.32
C GLU A 74 -9.59 4.95 -3.57
N LEU A 75 -8.89 4.80 -2.44
CA LEU A 75 -8.79 3.54 -1.71
C LEU A 75 -10.15 2.96 -1.31
N GLY A 76 -11.08 3.83 -0.88
CA GLY A 76 -12.40 3.40 -0.43
C GLY A 76 -13.23 2.80 -1.54
N GLU A 77 -13.28 3.45 -2.70
CA GLU A 77 -13.97 2.93 -3.89
C GLU A 77 -13.30 1.64 -4.38
N PHE A 78 -11.96 1.66 -4.51
CA PHE A 78 -11.18 0.49 -4.93
C PHE A 78 -11.47 -0.76 -4.09
N LEU A 79 -11.48 -0.62 -2.75
CA LEU A 79 -11.77 -1.72 -1.84
C LEU A 79 -13.25 -2.12 -1.87
N GLY A 80 -14.15 -1.14 -1.91
CA GLY A 80 -15.61 -1.35 -1.91
C GLY A 80 -16.09 -2.17 -3.10
N GLU A 81 -15.61 -1.84 -4.30
CA GLU A 81 -15.88 -2.61 -5.53
C GLU A 81 -15.44 -4.08 -5.43
N ARG A 82 -14.49 -4.36 -4.55
CA ARG A 82 -13.89 -5.68 -4.37
C ARG A 82 -14.44 -6.42 -3.16
N GLY A 83 -15.44 -5.88 -2.46
CA GLY A 83 -16.08 -6.51 -1.30
C GLY A 83 -15.32 -6.31 0.01
N TYR A 84 -14.49 -5.28 0.09
CA TYR A 84 -13.76 -4.90 1.30
C TYR A 84 -14.22 -3.54 1.81
N GLU A 85 -14.26 -3.40 3.13
CA GLU A 85 -14.54 -2.13 3.80
C GLU A 85 -13.23 -1.54 4.34
N PRO A 86 -12.86 -0.31 3.95
CA PRO A 86 -11.70 0.37 4.52
C PRO A 86 -11.94 0.66 6.02
N VAL A 87 -10.99 0.27 6.87
CA VAL A 87 -11.03 0.54 8.31
C VAL A 87 -10.10 1.68 8.68
N TRP A 88 -8.89 1.68 8.10
CA TRP A 88 -7.85 2.62 8.45
C TRP A 88 -6.78 2.69 7.36
N GLU A 89 -6.16 3.85 7.20
CA GLU A 89 -5.10 4.10 6.24
C GLU A 89 -4.15 5.16 6.80
N GLU A 90 -2.83 4.97 6.66
CA GLU A 90 -1.86 6.04 6.93
C GLU A 90 -0.59 5.91 6.10
N SER A 91 0.08 7.05 5.83
CA SER A 91 1.43 7.04 5.28
C SER A 91 2.46 6.61 6.32
N THR A 92 3.58 6.02 5.89
CA THR A 92 4.65 5.70 6.83
C THR A 92 5.25 6.95 7.47
N ALA A 93 5.22 8.12 6.81
CA ALA A 93 5.60 9.38 7.43
C ALA A 93 4.67 9.77 8.60
N ALA A 94 3.35 9.59 8.46
CA ALA A 94 2.40 9.80 9.55
C ALA A 94 2.64 8.82 10.71
N ALA A 95 2.82 7.53 10.39
CA ALA A 95 3.18 6.50 11.37
C ALA A 95 4.48 6.87 12.11
N GLY A 96 5.50 7.29 11.37
CA GLY A 96 6.81 7.67 11.89
C GLY A 96 6.74 8.83 12.87
N ARG A 97 5.96 9.89 12.56
CA ARG A 97 5.72 11.01 13.50
C ARG A 97 5.14 10.55 14.83
N ARG A 98 4.25 9.54 14.82
CA ARG A 98 3.64 8.99 16.02
C ARG A 98 4.58 8.09 16.82
N TYR A 99 5.38 7.27 16.14
CA TYR A 99 6.09 6.16 16.78
C TYR A 99 7.60 6.33 16.96
N PHE A 100 8.25 7.19 16.17
CA PHE A 100 9.72 7.32 16.20
C PHE A 100 10.23 8.09 17.42
N GLY A 101 9.60 9.21 17.75
CA GLY A 101 10.03 10.06 18.87
C GLY A 101 10.04 9.33 20.20
N ALA A 102 8.95 8.62 20.52
CA ALA A 102 8.84 7.80 21.73
C ALA A 102 9.87 6.65 21.82
N ARG A 103 10.52 6.29 20.71
CA ARG A 103 11.51 5.23 20.61
C ARG A 103 12.93 5.74 20.36
N GLY A 104 13.15 7.06 20.40
CA GLY A 104 14.45 7.67 20.09
C GLY A 104 14.94 7.44 18.66
N ARG A 105 14.05 7.00 17.74
CA ARG A 105 14.39 6.76 16.33
C ARG A 105 14.52 8.10 15.60
N LYS A 106 15.56 8.23 14.76
CA LYS A 106 15.84 9.43 13.95
C LYS A 106 15.54 9.25 12.46
N ASP A 107 14.96 8.11 12.11
CA ASP A 107 14.63 7.72 10.75
C ASP A 107 13.63 8.68 10.11
N ARG A 108 13.74 8.86 8.80
CA ARG A 108 12.74 9.55 7.99
C ARG A 108 11.91 8.50 7.27
N ALA A 109 10.63 8.44 7.60
CA ALA A 109 9.64 7.67 6.85
C ALA A 109 9.05 8.52 5.72
N SER A 110 8.15 7.95 4.93
CA SER A 110 7.79 8.44 3.60
C SER A 110 6.28 8.61 3.43
N ASP A 111 5.87 9.66 2.72
CA ASP A 111 4.47 9.84 2.29
C ASP A 111 4.11 9.00 1.05
N LEU A 112 5.13 8.50 0.34
CA LEU A 112 4.98 7.63 -0.83
C LEU A 112 4.55 6.22 -0.44
N TYR A 113 5.05 5.68 0.67
CA TYR A 113 4.74 4.33 1.11
C TYR A 113 3.67 4.34 2.19
N ARG A 114 2.61 3.55 2.00
CA ARG A 114 1.37 3.68 2.75
C ARG A 114 0.86 2.32 3.21
N VAL A 115 0.11 2.32 4.30
CA VAL A 115 -0.46 1.12 4.93
C VAL A 115 -1.97 1.29 5.01
N ALA A 116 -2.70 0.26 4.59
CA ALA A 116 -4.16 0.20 4.68
C ALA A 116 -4.58 -1.06 5.44
N LEU A 117 -5.63 -0.90 6.25
CA LEU A 117 -6.37 -1.97 6.90
C LEU A 117 -7.79 -1.97 6.35
N ALA A 118 -8.23 -3.14 5.88
CA ALA A 118 -9.57 -3.38 5.41
C ALA A 118 -10.19 -4.58 6.13
N CYS A 119 -11.52 -4.58 6.23
CA CYS A 119 -12.30 -5.73 6.66
C CYS A 119 -12.98 -6.35 5.45
N LEU A 120 -13.05 -7.68 5.41
CA LEU A 120 -13.88 -8.40 4.47
C LEU A 120 -15.34 -8.30 4.94
N GLY A 121 -16.22 -7.87 4.03
CA GLY A 121 -17.67 -7.84 4.24
C GLY A 121 -18.32 -9.21 4.43
#